data_AF-A0A9D6ZYH7-F1
#
_entry.id   AF-A0A9D6ZYH7-F1
#
_cell.length_a   1.000
_cell.length_b   1.000
_cell.length_c   1.000
_cell.angle_alpha   90.00
_cell.angle_beta   90.00
_cell.angle_gamma   90.00
#
_symmetry.space_group_name_H-M   'P 1'
#
loop_
_entity.id
_entity.type
_entity.pdbx_description
1 polymer ?
#
loop_
_entity_poly.entity_id
_entity_poly.type
_entity_poly.pdbx_seq_one_letter_code
_entity_poly.pdbx_strand_id
1 'polypeptide(L)'
;MIQFLPDNLLRRLRAMFAFVCIASGVAFLNVACAPRDSQIDPSPTEIAPVPTKIAFAVPTDTPTPTRTPTATRTSTFTPTATRTRTRTATPKPTATAMPTRASNAPVAALAAPSPTLVSIPGESYRTLRVFSAPVNRPAATHPDFNLAVRGFAPTQGTLKLVDIDGPADPAAPQLATFFSDNRTATFSALYQIYEWNWECNCRGALITDPDATMAGLVANPGETLHVPVSGYNIGEGMEVLVLYADAERITLKYSREDSVTGGYTFYIEGIAVEANLLALYQQANSAGRGELPALREGQAFARARENQVKVVTRDGAFFDPRSRKDWWRRP
;
A
#
# COMPACT_ATOMS: atom_id res chain seq x y z
N MET A 1 3.74 -33.81 -35.29
CA MET A 1 3.37 -32.56 -36.00
C MET A 1 3.85 -31.41 -35.13
N ILE A 2 4.97 -30.81 -35.54
CA ILE A 2 5.56 -29.60 -34.95
C ILE A 2 4.60 -28.44 -35.23
N GLN A 3 4.33 -27.55 -34.26
CA GLN A 3 4.15 -26.10 -34.48
C GLN A 3 3.95 -25.31 -33.15
N PHE A 4 4.90 -24.39 -32.93
CA PHE A 4 4.88 -23.08 -32.26
C PHE A 4 4.27 -22.87 -30.87
N LEU A 5 5.16 -22.72 -29.87
CA LEU A 5 4.99 -21.87 -28.69
C LEU A 5 5.84 -20.58 -28.88
N PRO A 6 5.38 -19.40 -28.44
CA PRO A 6 6.05 -18.11 -28.66
C PRO A 6 7.33 -17.91 -27.80
N ASP A 7 8.35 -17.32 -28.43
CA ASP A 7 9.75 -17.18 -27.98
C ASP A 7 10.02 -16.39 -26.68
N ASN A 8 9.00 -15.82 -26.04
CA ASN A 8 9.19 -14.98 -24.85
C ASN A 8 9.15 -15.76 -23.52
N LEU A 9 8.71 -17.03 -23.54
CA LEU A 9 8.72 -17.90 -22.36
C LEU A 9 10.03 -18.69 -22.19
N LEU A 10 10.79 -18.92 -23.27
CA LEU A 10 12.05 -19.67 -23.22
C LEU A 10 13.26 -18.84 -22.75
N ARG A 11 13.18 -17.50 -22.79
CA ARG A 11 14.23 -16.61 -22.26
C ARG A 11 14.15 -16.38 -20.74
N ARG A 12 13.00 -16.65 -20.10
CA ARG A 12 12.86 -16.50 -18.63
C ARG A 12 13.12 -17.79 -17.85
N LEU A 13 13.12 -18.97 -18.50
CA LEU A 13 13.52 -20.23 -17.85
C LEU A 13 15.03 -20.55 -17.93
N ARG A 14 15.80 -19.86 -18.78
CA ARG A 14 17.26 -20.08 -18.92
C ARG A 14 18.14 -19.23 -17.98
N ALA A 15 17.56 -18.35 -17.17
CA ALA A 15 18.28 -17.54 -16.19
C ALA A 15 18.17 -18.05 -14.74
N MET A 16 17.51 -19.20 -14.52
CA MET A 16 17.23 -19.74 -13.17
C MET A 16 17.95 -21.06 -12.84
N PHE A 17 18.86 -21.54 -13.70
CA PHE A 17 19.62 -22.79 -13.49
C PHE A 17 21.12 -22.64 -13.78
N ALA A 18 21.70 -21.50 -13.40
CA ALA A 18 23.13 -21.28 -13.52
C ALA A 18 23.66 -20.45 -12.36
N PHE A 19 23.50 -20.90 -11.11
CA PHE A 19 24.27 -20.37 -9.97
C PHE A 19 24.31 -21.29 -8.74
N VAL A 20 24.55 -22.59 -8.91
CA VAL A 20 25.07 -23.46 -7.83
C VAL A 20 25.91 -24.54 -8.49
N CYS A 21 27.25 -24.41 -8.45
CA CYS A 21 28.23 -25.51 -8.52
C CYS A 21 29.65 -24.96 -8.76
N ILE A 22 30.21 -24.17 -7.84
CA ILE A 22 31.67 -24.15 -7.63
C ILE A 22 31.93 -23.96 -6.13
N ALA A 23 32.84 -24.77 -5.60
CA ALA A 23 33.44 -24.74 -4.25
C ALA A 23 32.88 -25.76 -3.26
N SER A 24 33.35 -27.00 -3.37
CA SER A 24 33.80 -27.83 -2.25
C SER A 24 34.56 -29.03 -2.80
N GLY A 25 35.88 -28.89 -2.88
CA GLY A 25 36.78 -30.03 -3.07
C GLY A 25 37.07 -30.67 -1.72
N VAL A 26 36.70 -31.93 -1.54
CA VAL A 26 37.33 -32.86 -0.58
C VAL A 26 37.29 -34.27 -1.16
N ALA A 27 38.37 -34.99 -0.90
CA ALA A 27 38.88 -36.17 -1.54
C ALA A 27 38.03 -37.45 -1.44
N PHE A 28 38.25 -38.30 -2.44
CA PHE A 28 37.91 -39.72 -2.51
C PHE A 28 38.45 -40.51 -1.31
N LEU A 29 37.60 -41.38 -0.74
CA LEU A 29 38.07 -42.65 -0.17
C LEU A 29 37.09 -43.77 -0.54
N ASN A 30 37.66 -44.80 -1.18
CA ASN A 30 37.02 -46.04 -1.60
C ASN A 30 36.61 -46.89 -0.39
N VAL A 31 35.37 -47.38 -0.38
CA VAL A 31 35.03 -48.68 0.24
C VAL A 31 33.97 -49.35 -0.63
N ALA A 32 34.33 -50.48 -1.23
CA ALA A 32 33.43 -51.43 -1.86
C ALA A 32 33.25 -52.63 -0.93
N CYS A 33 32.02 -53.08 -0.70
CA CYS A 33 31.73 -54.50 -0.41
C CYS A 33 30.25 -54.83 -0.64
N ALA A 34 30.02 -55.59 -1.72
CA ALA A 34 29.04 -56.66 -1.98
C ALA A 34 27.51 -56.52 -1.73
N PRO A 35 26.68 -57.14 -2.60
CA PRO A 35 25.22 -57.04 -2.56
C PRO A 35 24.58 -58.15 -1.71
N ARG A 36 23.36 -57.89 -1.19
CA ARG A 36 22.43 -58.95 -0.78
C ARG A 36 21.07 -58.73 -1.44
N ASP A 37 20.73 -59.71 -2.27
CA ASP A 37 19.40 -60.04 -2.73
C ASP A 37 18.45 -60.24 -1.54
N SER A 38 17.23 -59.73 -1.66
CA SER A 38 16.06 -60.29 -1.00
C SER A 38 14.83 -59.99 -1.85
N GLN A 39 14.38 -61.05 -2.53
CA GLN A 39 13.10 -61.19 -3.20
C GLN A 39 11.96 -60.75 -2.26
N ILE A 40 11.05 -59.93 -2.78
CA ILE A 40 9.69 -59.82 -2.26
C ILE A 40 8.75 -60.28 -3.38
N ASP A 41 8.05 -61.36 -3.06
CA ASP A 41 6.96 -61.97 -3.81
C ASP A 41 5.68 -61.14 -3.67
N PRO A 42 4.99 -60.75 -4.75
CA PRO A 42 3.62 -60.25 -4.65
C PRO A 42 2.61 -61.33 -5.07
N SER A 43 1.88 -61.84 -4.08
CA SER A 43 0.62 -62.54 -4.28
C SER A 43 -0.45 -61.60 -4.88
N PRO A 44 -1.19 -61.98 -5.94
CA PRO A 44 -2.19 -61.13 -6.56
C PRO A 44 -3.54 -61.26 -5.87
N THR A 45 -3.99 -60.19 -5.21
CA THR A 45 -5.39 -60.05 -4.78
C THR A 45 -6.23 -59.56 -5.96
N GLU A 46 -7.12 -60.44 -6.40
CA GLU A 46 -8.18 -60.25 -7.37
C GLU A 46 -9.17 -59.18 -6.89
N ILE A 47 -9.30 -58.07 -7.63
CA ILE A 47 -10.30 -57.03 -7.40
C ILE A 47 -11.28 -57.04 -8.58
N ALA A 48 -12.55 -57.30 -8.27
CA ALA A 48 -13.67 -57.33 -9.19
C ALA A 48 -13.90 -55.96 -9.88
N PRO A 49 -14.41 -55.93 -11.13
CA PRO A 49 -14.61 -54.69 -11.88
C PRO A 49 -15.79 -53.86 -11.36
N VAL A 50 -15.52 -52.59 -11.07
CA VAL A 50 -16.52 -51.55 -10.78
C VAL A 50 -17.20 -51.12 -12.10
N PRO A 51 -18.54 -51.03 -12.17
CA PRO A 51 -19.22 -50.63 -13.40
C PRO A 51 -18.95 -49.15 -13.74
N THR A 52 -18.37 -48.92 -14.92
CA THR A 52 -18.11 -47.60 -15.50
C THR A 52 -19.41 -46.94 -15.94
N LYS A 53 -19.79 -45.84 -15.28
CA LYS A 53 -20.92 -44.99 -15.68
C LYS A 53 -20.49 -44.11 -16.85
N ILE A 54 -20.95 -44.43 -18.05
CA ILE A 54 -20.72 -43.66 -19.27
C ILE A 54 -21.48 -42.32 -19.15
N ALA A 55 -20.75 -41.22 -19.00
CA ALA A 55 -21.31 -39.88 -19.07
C ALA A 55 -21.34 -39.42 -20.53
N PHE A 56 -22.53 -39.12 -21.05
CA PHE A 56 -22.70 -38.48 -22.34
C PHE A 56 -22.16 -37.05 -22.27
N ALA A 57 -21.22 -36.71 -23.16
CA ALA A 57 -20.72 -35.35 -23.31
C ALA A 57 -21.82 -34.46 -23.89
N VAL A 58 -22.18 -33.42 -23.15
CA VAL A 58 -23.05 -32.33 -23.61
C VAL A 58 -22.25 -31.51 -24.64
N PRO A 59 -22.81 -31.17 -25.82
CA PRO A 59 -22.10 -30.36 -26.81
C PRO A 59 -21.81 -28.97 -26.26
N THR A 60 -20.53 -28.57 -26.34
CA THR A 60 -20.03 -27.24 -25.99
C THR A 60 -20.52 -26.20 -26.99
N ASP A 61 -21.25 -25.19 -26.52
CA ASP A 61 -21.65 -24.05 -27.35
C ASP A 61 -20.41 -23.30 -27.88
N THR A 62 -20.35 -23.18 -29.21
CA THR A 62 -19.30 -22.44 -29.91
C THR A 62 -19.51 -20.95 -29.69
N PRO A 63 -18.52 -20.19 -29.19
CA PRO A 63 -18.69 -18.76 -28.97
C PRO A 63 -18.92 -18.03 -30.31
N THR A 64 -20.00 -17.26 -30.37
CA THR A 64 -20.32 -16.38 -31.50
C THR A 64 -19.28 -15.24 -31.56
N PRO A 65 -18.68 -14.94 -32.73
CA PRO A 65 -17.69 -13.87 -32.83
C PRO A 65 -18.33 -12.50 -32.55
N THR A 66 -17.87 -11.85 -31.48
CA THR A 66 -18.23 -10.48 -31.11
C THR A 66 -17.74 -9.51 -32.19
N ARG A 67 -18.66 -8.73 -32.76
CA ARG A 67 -18.34 -7.68 -33.74
C ARG A 67 -17.43 -6.63 -33.11
N THR A 68 -16.25 -6.43 -33.71
CA THR A 68 -15.31 -5.34 -33.38
C THR A 68 -15.98 -3.99 -33.65
N PRO A 69 -16.02 -3.05 -32.68
CA PRO A 69 -16.55 -1.72 -32.93
C PRO A 69 -15.66 -0.99 -33.94
N THR A 70 -16.30 -0.44 -34.99
CA THR A 70 -15.64 0.39 -36.00
C THR A 70 -15.28 1.74 -35.38
N ALA A 71 -14.01 2.14 -35.49
CA ALA A 71 -13.54 3.42 -34.97
C ALA A 71 -14.26 4.60 -35.67
N THR A 72 -15.10 5.31 -34.90
CA THR A 72 -15.69 6.59 -35.33
C THR A 72 -14.59 7.62 -35.47
N ARG A 73 -14.45 8.20 -36.67
CA ARG A 73 -13.51 9.30 -36.93
C ARG A 73 -13.88 10.52 -36.08
N THR A 74 -13.03 10.85 -35.11
CA THR A 74 -13.10 12.12 -34.36
C THR A 74 -12.77 13.28 -35.29
N SER A 75 -13.69 14.24 -35.40
CA SER A 75 -13.46 15.50 -36.13
C SER A 75 -12.37 16.32 -35.44
N THR A 76 -11.27 16.58 -36.15
CA THR A 76 -10.20 17.48 -35.72
C THR A 76 -10.73 18.91 -35.68
N PHE A 77 -10.88 19.49 -34.48
CA PHE A 77 -11.15 20.91 -34.35
C PHE A 77 -9.91 21.71 -34.77
N THR A 78 -10.06 22.52 -35.82
CA THR A 78 -9.07 23.51 -36.25
C THR A 78 -8.93 24.59 -35.17
N PRO A 79 -7.74 24.80 -34.58
CA PRO A 79 -7.57 25.87 -33.59
C PRO A 79 -7.74 27.23 -34.26
N THR A 80 -8.70 28.02 -33.78
CA THR A 80 -8.85 29.43 -34.13
C THR A 80 -7.67 30.22 -33.55
N ALA A 81 -6.96 30.99 -34.38
CA ALA A 81 -5.84 31.81 -33.95
C ALA A 81 -6.30 32.91 -32.98
N THR A 82 -5.96 32.76 -31.70
CA THR A 82 -6.14 33.79 -30.67
C THR A 82 -5.17 34.93 -30.92
N ARG A 83 -5.70 36.14 -31.18
CA ARG A 83 -4.90 37.36 -31.34
C ARG A 83 -4.07 37.64 -30.08
N THR A 84 -2.74 37.64 -30.24
CA THR A 84 -1.78 38.08 -29.23
C THR A 84 -2.00 39.56 -28.91
N ARG A 85 -2.39 39.89 -27.66
CA ARG A 85 -2.42 41.27 -27.17
C ARG A 85 -0.98 41.76 -26.94
N THR A 86 -0.65 42.90 -27.54
CA THR A 86 0.59 43.65 -27.35
C THR A 86 0.82 43.95 -25.87
N ARG A 87 2.01 43.59 -25.33
CA ARG A 87 2.41 43.90 -23.95
C ARG A 87 2.50 45.42 -23.78
N THR A 88 1.66 45.96 -22.90
CA THR A 88 1.83 47.31 -22.34
C THR A 88 2.95 47.25 -21.30
N ALA A 89 3.88 48.21 -21.33
CA ALA A 89 4.99 48.28 -20.40
C ALA A 89 4.49 48.55 -18.97
N THR A 90 4.81 47.65 -18.03
CA THR A 90 4.56 47.82 -16.60
C THR A 90 5.52 48.87 -16.03
N PRO A 91 5.05 49.92 -15.35
CA PRO A 91 5.94 50.89 -14.71
C PRO A 91 6.71 50.25 -13.55
N LYS A 92 8.01 50.60 -13.47
CA LYS A 92 8.94 50.22 -12.42
C LYS A 92 8.48 50.82 -11.08
N PRO A 93 8.32 50.03 -9.99
CA PRO A 93 7.91 50.59 -8.70
C PRO A 93 9.02 51.46 -8.11
N THR A 94 8.66 52.69 -7.75
CA THR A 94 9.46 53.62 -6.96
C THR A 94 9.48 53.16 -5.50
N ALA A 95 10.68 53.02 -4.92
CA ALA A 95 10.84 52.66 -3.51
C ALA A 95 10.28 53.75 -2.60
N THR A 96 9.20 53.44 -1.88
CA THR A 96 8.68 54.28 -0.78
C THR A 96 9.48 54.00 0.47
N ALA A 97 10.01 55.06 1.11
CA ALA A 97 10.74 54.96 2.36
C ALA A 97 9.85 54.41 3.48
N MET A 98 10.37 53.40 4.18
CA MET A 98 9.76 52.73 5.32
C MET A 98 9.82 53.64 6.56
N PRO A 99 8.76 53.78 7.36
CA PRO A 99 8.83 54.50 8.62
C PRO A 99 9.61 53.69 9.65
N THR A 100 10.66 54.29 10.19
CA THR A 100 11.42 53.78 11.34
C THR A 100 10.48 53.70 12.55
N ARG A 101 10.08 52.48 12.96
CA ARG A 101 9.38 52.25 14.23
C ARG A 101 10.35 51.72 15.28
N ALA A 102 10.26 52.36 16.44
CA ALA A 102 11.10 52.19 17.61
C ALA A 102 11.15 50.75 18.16
N SER A 103 12.29 50.51 18.78
CA SER A 103 12.82 49.27 19.35
C SER A 103 12.04 48.71 20.56
N ASN A 104 12.12 47.38 20.70
CA ASN A 104 11.96 46.56 21.90
C ASN A 104 10.56 46.29 22.47
N ALA A 105 9.92 45.24 21.95
CA ALA A 105 9.10 44.32 22.74
C ALA A 105 9.51 42.88 22.36
N PRO A 106 9.74 41.96 23.32
CA PRO A 106 10.11 40.59 22.98
C PRO A 106 8.90 39.92 22.32
N VAL A 107 9.05 39.56 21.05
CA VAL A 107 8.16 38.63 20.38
C VAL A 107 8.39 37.29 21.05
N ALA A 108 7.48 36.88 21.94
CA ALA A 108 7.41 35.52 22.39
C ALA A 108 7.21 34.65 21.14
N ALA A 109 8.25 33.92 20.75
CA ALA A 109 8.12 32.86 19.78
C ALA A 109 7.06 31.89 20.32
N LEU A 110 5.96 31.72 19.59
CA LEU A 110 5.05 30.60 19.78
C LEU A 110 5.89 29.35 19.59
N ALA A 111 6.31 28.76 20.70
CA ALA A 111 7.02 27.49 20.71
C ALA A 111 6.16 26.48 19.94
N ALA A 112 6.78 25.75 19.00
CA ALA A 112 6.20 24.52 18.50
C ALA A 112 5.80 23.66 19.71
N PRO A 113 4.60 23.06 19.72
CA PRO A 113 4.17 22.25 20.86
C PRO A 113 5.22 21.17 21.12
N SER A 114 5.71 21.12 22.35
CA SER A 114 6.70 20.13 22.79
C SER A 114 6.19 18.70 22.51
N PRO A 115 7.07 17.76 22.14
CA PRO A 115 6.68 16.37 21.83
C PRO A 115 6.14 15.58 23.03
N THR A 116 6.05 16.18 24.21
CA THR A 116 5.47 15.57 25.42
C THR A 116 3.94 15.47 25.41
N LEU A 117 3.26 15.98 24.38
CA LEU A 117 1.80 15.94 24.25
C LEU A 117 1.23 14.73 23.49
N VAL A 118 2.06 13.77 23.04
CA VAL A 118 1.58 12.68 22.17
C VAL A 118 1.73 11.30 22.80
N SER A 119 1.65 11.20 24.13
CA SER A 119 1.36 9.91 24.75
C SER A 119 -0.14 9.70 24.87
N ILE A 120 -0.60 8.50 24.52
CA ILE A 120 -1.98 8.08 24.69
C ILE A 120 -2.01 7.19 25.94
N PRO A 121 -2.72 7.59 27.02
CA PRO A 121 -2.75 6.79 28.24
C PRO A 121 -3.26 5.37 28.01
N GLY A 122 -2.58 4.39 28.61
CA GLY A 122 -2.95 2.97 28.50
C GLY A 122 -2.41 2.27 27.26
N GLU A 123 -1.81 2.99 26.31
CA GLU A 123 -1.22 2.37 25.13
C GLU A 123 0.20 1.86 25.37
N SER A 124 0.48 0.67 24.82
CA SER A 124 1.80 0.06 24.83
C SER A 124 2.01 -0.73 23.55
N TYR A 125 3.23 -0.69 23.03
CA TYR A 125 3.57 -1.26 21.74
C TYR A 125 4.70 -2.27 21.91
N ARG A 126 4.73 -3.28 21.04
CA ARG A 126 5.84 -4.23 20.94
C ARG A 126 6.19 -4.48 19.48
N THR A 127 7.33 -5.11 19.26
CA THR A 127 7.75 -5.53 17.93
C THR A 127 7.25 -6.94 17.60
N LEU A 128 7.22 -7.23 16.31
CA LEU A 128 7.11 -8.57 15.76
C LEU A 128 8.26 -8.82 14.80
N ARG A 129 8.74 -10.06 14.77
CA ARG A 129 9.67 -10.52 13.73
C ARG A 129 9.05 -10.37 12.34
N VAL A 130 9.83 -9.80 11.42
CA VAL A 130 9.50 -9.63 10.00
C VAL A 130 9.79 -10.93 9.24
N PHE A 131 8.92 -11.29 8.29
CA PHE A 131 9.00 -12.57 7.54
C PHE A 131 9.62 -12.45 6.16
N SER A 132 9.93 -11.23 5.70
CA SER A 132 10.67 -10.98 4.48
C SER A 132 12.07 -10.45 4.79
N ALA A 133 12.93 -10.44 3.77
CA ALA A 133 14.13 -9.61 3.83
C ALA A 133 13.74 -8.12 3.97
N PRO A 134 14.55 -7.31 4.68
CA PRO A 134 14.35 -5.87 4.70
C PRO A 134 14.42 -5.26 3.30
N VAL A 135 13.70 -4.17 3.08
CA VAL A 135 13.82 -3.40 1.82
C VAL A 135 15.24 -2.88 1.61
N ASN A 136 15.66 -2.80 0.35
CA ASN A 136 17.00 -2.38 -0.03
C ASN A 136 17.22 -0.86 -0.07
N ARG A 137 16.33 -0.07 0.55
CA ARG A 137 16.41 1.39 0.57
C ARG A 137 15.86 1.95 1.89
N PRO A 138 16.34 3.12 2.35
CA PRO A 138 15.84 3.72 3.58
C PRO A 138 14.34 3.99 3.53
N ALA A 139 13.61 3.59 4.57
CA ALA A 139 12.15 3.74 4.63
C ALA A 139 11.67 5.20 4.45
N ALA A 140 12.42 6.17 4.99
CA ALA A 140 12.10 7.59 4.87
C ALA A 140 12.13 8.13 3.43
N THR A 141 12.88 7.49 2.52
CA THR A 141 12.96 7.85 1.11
C THR A 141 12.33 6.80 0.19
N HIS A 142 11.65 5.80 0.76
CA HIS A 142 11.00 4.74 0.01
C HIS A 142 9.60 5.17 -0.44
N PRO A 143 9.30 5.27 -1.75
CA PRO A 143 8.02 5.77 -2.26
C PRO A 143 6.81 4.89 -1.90
N ASP A 144 7.02 3.58 -1.71
CA ASP A 144 5.95 2.72 -1.16
C ASP A 144 5.77 2.78 0.36
N PHE A 145 6.73 3.27 1.15
CA PHE A 145 6.59 3.30 2.62
C PHE A 145 6.25 4.69 3.12
N ASN A 146 6.94 5.71 2.61
CA ASN A 146 6.67 7.10 2.93
C ASN A 146 5.90 7.74 1.76
N LEU A 147 4.58 7.87 1.91
CA LEU A 147 3.71 8.40 0.86
C LEU A 147 4.10 9.82 0.44
N ALA A 148 4.69 10.62 1.34
CA ALA A 148 5.16 11.97 1.04
C ALA A 148 6.22 12.01 -0.07
N VAL A 149 6.98 10.91 -0.28
CA VAL A 149 7.94 10.79 -1.38
C VAL A 149 7.22 10.77 -2.73
N ARG A 150 6.12 10.01 -2.85
CA ARG A 150 5.24 10.05 -4.02
C ARG A 150 4.54 11.40 -4.11
N GLY A 151 3.95 11.85 -3.00
CA GLY A 151 3.08 13.02 -2.94
C GLY A 151 1.70 12.74 -3.53
N PHE A 152 0.85 13.76 -3.48
CA PHE A 152 -0.52 13.73 -3.98
C PHE A 152 -0.97 15.12 -4.43
N ALA A 153 -2.06 15.20 -5.19
CA ALA A 153 -2.70 16.44 -5.62
C ALA A 153 -4.21 16.38 -5.38
N PRO A 154 -4.88 17.51 -5.10
CA PRO A 154 -6.34 17.56 -4.98
C PRO A 154 -7.03 17.08 -6.26
N THR A 155 -8.15 16.38 -6.11
CA THR A 155 -9.05 16.00 -7.20
C THR A 155 -10.48 16.43 -6.88
N GLN A 156 -11.33 16.40 -7.91
CA GLN A 156 -12.77 16.67 -7.76
C GLN A 156 -13.52 15.35 -7.63
N GLY A 157 -14.69 15.38 -7.00
CA GLY A 157 -15.55 14.22 -6.85
C GLY A 157 -16.56 14.41 -5.73
N THR A 158 -17.51 13.48 -5.61
CA THR A 158 -18.51 13.55 -4.54
C THR A 158 -17.90 13.19 -3.18
N LEU A 159 -18.07 14.08 -2.20
CA LEU A 159 -17.62 13.91 -0.81
C LEU A 159 -18.62 13.05 0.01
N LYS A 160 -18.86 11.83 -0.46
CA LYS A 160 -19.73 10.84 0.18
C LYS A 160 -19.23 9.44 -0.13
N LEU A 161 -19.75 8.47 0.61
CA LEU A 161 -19.58 7.06 0.26
C LEU A 161 -20.10 6.78 -1.15
N VAL A 162 -19.33 6.00 -1.90
CA VAL A 162 -19.67 5.56 -3.25
C VAL A 162 -19.90 4.05 -3.26
N ASP A 163 -20.76 3.62 -4.17
CA ASP A 163 -20.96 2.20 -4.46
C ASP A 163 -20.11 1.87 -5.68
N ILE A 164 -19.10 1.01 -5.50
CA ILE A 164 -18.18 0.56 -6.55
C ILE A 164 -18.56 -0.87 -6.92
N ASP A 165 -18.58 -1.17 -8.21
CA ASP A 165 -18.89 -2.51 -8.70
C ASP A 165 -17.83 -3.56 -8.29
N GLY A 166 -18.22 -4.83 -8.39
CA GLY A 166 -17.35 -5.97 -8.11
C GLY A 166 -17.49 -6.55 -6.70
N PRO A 167 -16.79 -7.65 -6.42
CA PRO A 167 -16.90 -8.35 -5.14
C PRO A 167 -16.39 -7.49 -3.99
N ALA A 168 -16.98 -7.64 -2.81
CA ALA A 168 -16.44 -7.09 -1.58
C ALA A 168 -15.51 -8.13 -0.93
N ASP A 169 -14.41 -7.67 -0.34
CA ASP A 169 -13.58 -8.53 0.52
C ASP A 169 -14.14 -8.48 1.95
N PRO A 170 -14.59 -9.61 2.54
CA PRO A 170 -15.07 -9.63 3.93
C PRO A 170 -13.99 -9.29 4.97
N ALA A 171 -12.71 -9.47 4.65
CA ALA A 171 -11.58 -9.19 5.54
C ALA A 171 -10.91 -7.82 5.30
N ALA A 172 -11.48 -6.97 4.43
CA ALA A 172 -11.01 -5.61 4.25
C ALA A 172 -11.00 -4.83 5.59
N PRO A 173 -9.94 -4.06 5.90
CA PRO A 173 -9.93 -3.22 7.09
C PRO A 173 -11.02 -2.14 7.05
N GLN A 174 -11.76 -2.02 8.15
CA GLN A 174 -12.95 -1.18 8.24
C GLN A 174 -12.58 0.21 8.76
N LEU A 175 -12.54 1.19 7.86
CA LEU A 175 -12.39 2.62 8.18
C LEU A 175 -13.50 3.14 9.11
N ALA A 176 -14.65 2.45 9.19
CA ALA A 176 -15.69 2.76 10.17
C ALA A 176 -15.17 2.71 11.62
N THR A 177 -14.14 1.92 11.93
CA THR A 177 -13.58 1.81 13.30
C THR A 177 -12.34 2.69 13.51
N PHE A 178 -12.05 3.59 12.58
CA PHE A 178 -10.86 4.45 12.63
C PHE A 178 -10.95 5.51 13.74
N PHE A 179 -12.18 5.95 14.05
CA PHE A 179 -12.50 6.87 15.13
C PHE A 179 -13.14 6.12 16.29
N SER A 180 -12.93 6.57 17.53
CA SER A 180 -13.39 5.88 18.74
C SER A 180 -14.91 5.70 18.85
N ASP A 181 -15.70 6.52 18.15
CA ASP A 181 -17.16 6.47 18.12
C ASP A 181 -17.72 5.58 16.99
N ASN A 182 -16.83 4.91 16.24
CA ASN A 182 -17.14 4.06 15.10
C ASN A 182 -18.01 4.75 14.02
N ARG A 183 -17.87 6.07 13.86
CA ARG A 183 -18.66 6.83 12.89
C ARG A 183 -18.21 6.58 11.45
N THR A 184 -19.16 6.66 10.52
CA THR A 184 -18.82 6.96 9.13
C THR A 184 -18.35 8.40 9.05
N ALA A 185 -17.06 8.60 8.77
CA ALA A 185 -16.48 9.93 8.75
C ALA A 185 -17.04 10.77 7.59
N THR A 186 -17.17 12.08 7.82
CA THR A 186 -17.49 13.02 6.74
C THR A 186 -16.24 13.24 5.89
N PHE A 187 -16.39 13.20 4.57
CA PHE A 187 -15.30 13.49 3.63
C PHE A 187 -15.18 15.01 3.47
N SER A 188 -13.98 15.56 3.68
CA SER A 188 -13.68 16.99 3.51
C SER A 188 -12.89 17.31 2.24
N ALA A 189 -12.17 16.33 1.68
CA ALA A 189 -11.40 16.51 0.47
C ALA A 189 -11.10 15.15 -0.20
N LEU A 190 -10.75 15.19 -1.48
CA LEU A 190 -10.26 14.04 -2.25
C LEU A 190 -8.94 14.38 -2.91
N TYR A 191 -8.08 13.38 -3.06
CA TYR A 191 -6.79 13.52 -3.70
C TYR A 191 -6.48 12.33 -4.62
N GLN A 192 -5.59 12.58 -5.56
CA GLN A 192 -4.94 11.57 -6.38
C GLN A 192 -3.46 11.50 -6.02
N ILE A 193 -2.95 10.29 -5.84
CA ILE A 193 -1.55 10.01 -5.53
C ILE A 193 -0.77 9.99 -6.84
N TYR A 194 0.48 10.42 -6.80
CA TYR A 194 1.37 10.23 -7.95
C TYR A 194 1.86 8.79 -8.05
N GLU A 195 1.87 8.26 -9.27
CA GLU A 195 2.63 7.07 -9.61
C GLU A 195 4.11 7.25 -9.29
N TRP A 196 4.81 6.13 -9.22
CA TRP A 196 6.26 6.13 -9.11
C TRP A 196 6.87 5.50 -10.35
N ASN A 197 7.72 6.25 -11.04
CA ASN A 197 8.50 5.72 -12.13
C ASN A 197 9.81 5.14 -11.56
N TRP A 198 9.90 3.80 -11.58
CA TRP A 198 11.04 3.06 -11.06
C TRP A 198 12.29 3.13 -11.93
N GLU A 199 12.16 3.46 -13.22
CA GLU A 199 13.30 3.58 -14.14
C GLU A 199 14.14 4.83 -13.82
N CYS A 200 13.50 5.98 -13.64
CA CYS A 200 14.17 7.21 -13.20
C CYS A 200 14.27 7.34 -11.67
N ASN A 201 13.60 6.46 -10.92
CA ASN A 201 13.34 6.61 -9.49
C ASN A 201 12.78 8.00 -9.14
N CYS A 202 11.71 8.40 -9.84
CA CYS A 202 11.12 9.73 -9.76
C CYS A 202 9.59 9.70 -9.80
N ARG A 203 8.95 10.81 -9.40
CA ARG A 203 7.51 10.98 -9.40
C ARG A 203 6.95 10.86 -10.84
N GLY A 204 5.93 10.04 -11.01
CA GLY A 204 5.20 9.83 -12.27
C GLY A 204 3.97 10.73 -12.41
N ALA A 205 3.02 10.30 -13.25
CA ALA A 205 1.72 10.96 -13.43
C ALA A 205 0.79 10.70 -12.23
N LEU A 206 -0.32 11.45 -12.13
CA LEU A 206 -1.37 11.15 -11.15
C LEU A 206 -2.10 9.85 -11.51
N ILE A 207 -2.42 9.07 -10.49
CA ILE A 207 -3.31 7.90 -10.61
C ILE A 207 -4.73 8.44 -10.73
N THR A 208 -5.33 8.25 -11.91
CA THR A 208 -6.64 8.83 -12.25
C THR A 208 -7.78 7.82 -12.25
N ASP A 209 -7.45 6.54 -12.10
CA ASP A 209 -8.39 5.45 -11.89
C ASP A 209 -7.92 4.68 -10.65
N PRO A 210 -8.66 4.72 -9.52
CA PRO A 210 -9.97 5.36 -9.33
C PRO A 210 -9.95 6.90 -9.28
N ASP A 211 -11.13 7.53 -9.36
CA ASP A 211 -11.34 8.98 -9.29
C ASP A 211 -10.63 9.65 -8.11
N ALA A 212 -10.59 8.97 -6.96
CA ALA A 212 -9.85 9.36 -5.78
C ALA A 212 -9.06 8.16 -5.26
N THR A 213 -7.76 8.34 -4.99
CA THR A 213 -6.91 7.32 -4.35
C THR A 213 -6.64 7.64 -2.88
N MET A 214 -7.21 8.73 -2.38
CA MET A 214 -6.95 9.29 -1.07
C MET A 214 -8.12 10.17 -0.64
N ALA A 215 -8.52 10.04 0.63
CA ALA A 215 -9.64 10.78 1.19
C ALA A 215 -9.19 11.59 2.42
N GLY A 216 -9.58 12.86 2.45
CA GLY A 216 -9.55 13.67 3.67
C GLY A 216 -10.82 13.40 4.48
N LEU A 217 -10.65 12.93 5.71
CA LEU A 217 -11.72 12.67 6.68
C LEU A 217 -11.75 13.80 7.71
N VAL A 218 -12.94 14.31 8.01
CA VAL A 218 -13.13 15.30 9.10
C VAL A 218 -12.77 14.64 10.44
N ALA A 219 -11.92 15.32 11.19
CA ALA A 219 -11.51 14.94 12.54
C ALA A 219 -11.54 16.17 13.45
N ASN A 220 -11.56 15.95 14.77
CA ASN A 220 -11.28 17.02 15.72
C ASN A 220 -9.78 17.04 16.04
N PRO A 221 -9.13 18.23 16.14
CA PRO A 221 -7.75 18.29 16.62
C PRO A 221 -7.61 17.59 17.97
N GLY A 222 -6.62 16.69 18.08
CA GLY A 222 -6.37 15.86 19.26
C GLY A 222 -7.21 14.58 19.35
N GLU A 223 -8.15 14.34 18.44
CA GLU A 223 -8.97 13.13 18.42
C GLU A 223 -8.12 11.87 18.25
N THR A 224 -8.37 10.86 19.08
CA THR A 224 -7.63 9.60 19.05
C THR A 224 -8.02 8.79 17.81
N LEU A 225 -7.00 8.22 17.13
CA LEU A 225 -7.15 7.40 15.94
C LEU A 225 -6.72 5.97 16.24
N HIS A 226 -7.47 5.02 15.69
CA HIS A 226 -7.36 3.60 15.99
C HIS A 226 -7.06 2.78 14.75
N VAL A 227 -6.35 1.66 14.92
CA VAL A 227 -6.12 0.68 13.84
C VAL A 227 -7.49 0.22 13.28
N PRO A 228 -7.75 0.40 11.98
CA PRO A 228 -8.97 -0.11 11.36
C PRO A 228 -9.10 -1.63 11.53
N VAL A 229 -10.25 -2.07 12.02
CA VAL A 229 -10.53 -3.48 12.33
C VAL A 229 -10.71 -4.27 11.05
N SER A 230 -10.06 -5.42 10.94
CA SER A 230 -10.15 -6.34 9.80
C SER A 230 -10.37 -7.80 10.22
N GLY A 231 -10.01 -8.14 11.46
CA GLY A 231 -9.98 -9.51 11.96
C GLY A 231 -8.74 -10.30 11.53
N TYR A 232 -7.78 -9.66 10.83
CA TYR A 232 -6.49 -10.29 10.55
C TYR A 232 -5.72 -10.55 11.83
N ASN A 233 -5.01 -11.68 11.87
CA ASN A 233 -4.04 -11.99 12.91
C ASN A 233 -2.70 -12.28 12.24
N ILE A 234 -1.80 -11.30 12.30
CA ILE A 234 -0.44 -11.42 11.78
C ILE A 234 0.50 -12.10 12.78
N GLY A 235 -0.05 -12.77 13.79
CA GLY A 235 0.65 -13.51 14.83
C GLY A 235 0.65 -12.78 16.16
N GLU A 236 0.64 -13.59 17.23
CA GLU A 236 0.65 -13.14 18.63
C GLU A 236 -0.51 -12.22 19.01
N GLY A 237 -1.61 -12.19 18.23
CA GLY A 237 -2.74 -11.29 18.47
C GLY A 237 -2.52 -9.86 17.99
N MET A 238 -1.57 -9.65 17.08
CA MET A 238 -1.40 -8.39 16.36
C MET A 238 -2.12 -8.43 15.02
N GLU A 239 -2.53 -7.27 14.55
CA GLU A 239 -3.27 -7.10 13.30
C GLU A 239 -2.45 -6.39 12.22
N VAL A 240 -1.62 -5.41 12.62
CA VAL A 240 -0.81 -4.64 11.66
C VAL A 240 0.65 -4.55 12.08
N LEU A 241 1.52 -4.44 11.08
CA LEU A 241 2.94 -4.10 11.18
C LEU A 241 3.15 -2.64 10.74
N VAL A 242 4.01 -1.90 11.44
CA VAL A 242 4.37 -0.51 11.09
C VAL A 242 5.55 -0.50 10.13
N LEU A 243 5.29 -0.25 8.85
CA LEU A 243 6.35 -0.16 7.84
C LEU A 243 7.11 1.16 7.91
N TYR A 244 6.41 2.24 8.26
CA TYR A 244 6.99 3.57 8.36
C TYR A 244 6.24 4.42 9.38
N ALA A 245 6.96 5.21 10.16
CA ALA A 245 6.40 6.27 10.99
C ALA A 245 7.36 7.48 11.05
N ASP A 246 6.78 8.67 10.99
CA ASP A 246 7.42 9.90 11.48
C ASP A 246 6.47 10.62 12.45
N ALA A 247 6.75 11.88 12.80
CA ALA A 247 5.90 12.63 13.72
C ALA A 247 4.50 12.96 13.15
N GLU A 248 4.35 12.96 11.83
CA GLU A 248 3.19 13.48 11.11
C GLU A 248 2.42 12.45 10.26
N ARG A 249 2.99 11.26 10.05
CA ARG A 249 2.41 10.17 9.24
C ARG A 249 2.85 8.78 9.66
N ILE A 250 2.05 7.79 9.29
CA ILE A 250 2.35 6.36 9.52
C ILE A 250 1.85 5.51 8.35
N THR A 251 2.52 4.37 8.14
CA THR A 251 2.15 3.35 7.17
C THR A 251 1.98 2.01 7.87
N LEU A 252 0.76 1.48 7.81
CA LEU A 252 0.35 0.24 8.46
C LEU A 252 0.18 -0.86 7.40
N LYS A 253 0.60 -2.08 7.72
CA LYS A 253 0.51 -3.25 6.84
C LYS A 253 -0.21 -4.40 7.55
N TYR A 254 -1.23 -4.96 6.92
CA TYR A 254 -2.00 -6.10 7.42
C TYR A 254 -1.33 -7.43 7.05
N SER A 255 -0.02 -7.52 7.27
CA SER A 255 0.80 -8.70 7.05
C SER A 255 2.18 -8.54 7.75
N ARG A 256 3.05 -9.56 7.73
CA ARG A 256 4.37 -9.52 8.42
C ARG A 256 5.56 -9.25 7.50
N GLU A 257 5.31 -8.92 6.25
CA GLU A 257 6.35 -8.61 5.28
C GLU A 257 6.75 -7.13 5.41
N ASP A 258 8.05 -6.86 5.36
CA ASP A 258 8.60 -5.52 5.16
C ASP A 258 8.47 -5.12 3.69
N SER A 259 7.23 -5.07 3.20
CA SER A 259 6.89 -4.66 1.84
C SER A 259 5.41 -4.26 1.77
N VAL A 260 5.03 -3.53 0.72
CA VAL A 260 3.62 -3.24 0.45
C VAL A 260 2.91 -4.32 -0.37
N THR A 261 3.62 -5.36 -0.80
CA THR A 261 3.07 -6.43 -1.63
C THR A 261 2.29 -7.42 -0.77
N GLY A 262 1.09 -7.81 -1.20
CA GLY A 262 0.28 -8.87 -0.57
C GLY A 262 -0.38 -8.43 0.74
N GLY A 263 -1.71 -8.45 0.83
CA GLY A 263 -2.46 -7.90 1.96
C GLY A 263 -2.53 -6.37 1.96
N TYR A 264 -3.39 -5.80 2.79
CA TYR A 264 -3.67 -4.37 2.77
C TYR A 264 -2.56 -3.51 3.37
N THR A 265 -2.34 -2.33 2.79
CA THR A 265 -1.48 -1.26 3.32
C THR A 265 -2.29 0.02 3.42
N PHE A 266 -2.20 0.67 4.59
CA PHE A 266 -2.84 1.94 4.87
C PHE A 266 -1.77 3.00 5.07
N TYR A 267 -1.96 4.15 4.43
CA TYR A 267 -1.17 5.36 4.72
C TYR A 267 -2.07 6.35 5.40
N ILE A 268 -1.57 6.94 6.49
CA ILE A 268 -2.29 7.95 7.26
C ILE A 268 -1.40 9.18 7.40
N GLU A 269 -1.93 10.32 7.00
CA GLU A 269 -1.26 11.63 6.97
C GLU A 269 -2.05 12.65 7.82
N GLY A 270 -1.35 13.65 8.36
CA GLY A 270 -1.98 14.73 9.15
C GLY A 270 -2.27 14.32 10.60
N ILE A 271 -1.44 13.44 11.15
CA ILE A 271 -1.61 12.84 12.48
C ILE A 271 -0.41 13.14 13.37
N ALA A 272 -0.57 13.06 14.69
CA ALA A 272 0.53 13.06 15.63
C ALA A 272 0.69 11.61 16.10
N VAL A 273 1.71 10.91 15.58
CA VAL A 273 1.98 9.51 15.95
C VAL A 273 2.35 9.43 17.43
N GLU A 274 1.82 8.43 18.13
CA GLU A 274 2.09 8.25 19.55
C GLU A 274 3.60 8.13 19.82
N ALA A 275 4.08 8.84 20.84
CA ALA A 275 5.50 9.07 21.05
C ALA A 275 6.31 7.79 21.30
N ASN A 276 5.78 6.84 22.08
CA ASN A 276 6.42 5.56 22.34
C ASN A 276 6.40 4.65 21.10
N LEU A 277 5.33 4.67 20.31
CA LEU A 277 5.26 3.96 19.04
C LEU A 277 6.29 4.50 18.04
N LEU A 278 6.40 5.83 17.92
CA LEU A 278 7.38 6.47 17.06
C LEU A 278 8.81 6.14 17.49
N ALA A 279 9.10 6.20 18.80
CA ALA A 279 10.40 5.83 19.34
C ALA A 279 10.74 4.35 19.05
N LEU A 280 9.78 3.45 19.25
CA LEU A 280 9.95 2.02 18.98
C LEU A 280 10.20 1.76 17.48
N TYR A 281 9.47 2.44 16.60
CA TYR A 281 9.71 2.38 15.16
C TYR A 281 11.12 2.85 14.79
N GLN A 282 11.56 3.99 15.31
CA GLN A 282 12.89 4.55 15.01
C GLN A 282 14.01 3.61 15.48
N GLN A 283 13.86 3.03 16.67
CA GLN A 283 14.77 2.02 17.19
C GLN A 283 14.82 0.79 16.27
N ALA A 284 13.67 0.18 15.97
CA ALA A 284 13.57 -0.99 15.10
C ALA A 284 14.13 -0.73 13.69
N ASN A 285 13.85 0.45 13.13
CA ASN A 285 14.32 0.85 11.81
C ASN A 285 15.86 1.03 11.78
N SER A 286 16.44 1.65 12.81
CA SER A 286 17.91 1.77 12.94
C SER A 286 18.61 0.45 13.24
N ALA A 287 17.91 -0.51 13.87
CA ALA A 287 18.40 -1.86 14.12
C ALA A 287 18.30 -2.80 12.89
N GLY A 288 17.94 -2.29 11.71
CA GLY A 288 17.94 -3.05 10.46
C GLY A 288 16.63 -3.77 10.14
N ARG A 289 15.52 -3.42 10.81
CA ARG A 289 14.15 -3.84 10.45
C ARG A 289 13.88 -5.36 10.47
N GLY A 290 14.70 -6.15 11.16
CA GLY A 290 14.42 -7.59 11.37
C GLY A 290 13.21 -7.83 12.28
N GLU A 291 12.89 -6.84 13.11
CA GLU A 291 11.62 -6.71 13.81
C GLU A 291 11.07 -5.30 13.58
N LEU A 292 9.76 -5.15 13.55
CA LEU A 292 9.08 -3.85 13.41
C LEU A 292 7.92 -3.76 14.42
N PRO A 293 7.52 -2.55 14.84
CA PRO A 293 6.37 -2.39 15.73
C PRO A 293 5.12 -3.03 15.11
N ALA A 294 4.33 -3.67 15.96
CA ALA A 294 3.05 -4.25 15.58
C ALA A 294 1.97 -3.83 16.56
N LEU A 295 0.76 -3.63 16.04
CA LEU A 295 -0.38 -3.11 16.78
C LEU A 295 -1.52 -4.11 16.74
N ARG A 296 -2.30 -4.12 17.82
CA ARG A 296 -3.53 -4.91 17.92
C ARG A 296 -4.66 -4.24 17.16
N GLU A 297 -5.69 -5.03 16.93
CA GLU A 297 -6.97 -4.53 16.45
C GLU A 297 -7.53 -3.43 17.36
N GLY A 298 -7.99 -2.34 16.75
CA GLY A 298 -8.58 -1.18 17.44
C GLY A 298 -7.60 -0.41 18.33
N GLN A 299 -6.31 -0.74 18.32
CA GLN A 299 -5.32 -0.09 19.17
C GLN A 299 -5.16 1.39 18.77
N ALA A 300 -5.13 2.30 19.75
CA ALA A 300 -4.86 3.70 19.44
C ALA A 300 -3.39 3.88 19.05
N PHE A 301 -3.11 4.66 18.02
CA PHE A 301 -1.74 4.82 17.51
C PHE A 301 -1.33 6.27 17.25
N ALA A 302 -2.31 7.18 17.19
CA ALA A 302 -2.08 8.58 16.90
C ALA A 302 -3.23 9.46 17.37
N ARG A 303 -3.01 10.77 17.30
CA ARG A 303 -4.07 11.79 17.38
C ARG A 303 -4.17 12.58 16.08
N ALA A 304 -5.35 13.05 15.70
CA ALA A 304 -5.48 14.00 14.60
C ALA A 304 -4.76 15.32 14.94
N ARG A 305 -3.97 15.88 14.03
CA ARG A 305 -3.29 17.18 14.29
C ARG A 305 -4.21 18.36 14.09
N GLU A 306 -5.03 18.27 13.05
CA GLU A 306 -5.89 19.35 12.59
C GLU A 306 -7.33 18.83 12.46
N ASN A 307 -8.17 19.59 11.75
CA ASN A 307 -9.56 19.22 11.49
C ASN A 307 -9.73 18.17 10.37
N GLN A 308 -8.62 17.65 9.85
CA GLN A 308 -8.60 16.65 8.79
C GLN A 308 -7.47 15.65 9.00
N VAL A 309 -7.80 14.38 8.83
CA VAL A 309 -6.85 13.28 8.67
C VAL A 309 -7.01 12.69 7.28
N LYS A 310 -5.93 12.20 6.71
CA LYS A 310 -5.89 11.78 5.31
C LYS A 310 -5.59 10.28 5.25
N VAL A 311 -6.43 9.51 4.56
CA VAL A 311 -6.29 8.05 4.47
C VAL A 311 -6.16 7.58 3.04
N VAL A 312 -5.34 6.55 2.86
CA VAL A 312 -5.08 5.86 1.59
C VAL A 312 -5.08 4.36 1.84
N THR A 313 -5.65 3.60 0.92
CA THR A 313 -5.69 2.14 0.99
C THR A 313 -5.10 1.52 -0.29
N ARG A 314 -4.39 0.40 -0.15
CA ARG A 314 -3.88 -0.40 -1.27
C ARG A 314 -3.66 -1.86 -0.88
N ASP A 315 -3.57 -2.76 -1.85
CA ASP A 315 -3.11 -4.16 -1.70
C ASP A 315 -2.04 -4.56 -2.74
N GLY A 316 -1.62 -3.57 -3.52
CA GLY A 316 -0.86 -3.72 -4.76
C GLY A 316 -1.19 -2.52 -5.62
N ALA A 317 -2.48 -2.33 -5.92
CA ALA A 317 -3.04 -1.11 -6.51
C ALA A 317 -3.65 -0.20 -5.43
N PHE A 318 -3.72 1.10 -5.71
CA PHE A 318 -4.43 2.05 -4.83
C PHE A 318 -5.94 1.97 -5.07
N PHE A 319 -6.72 2.05 -3.99
CA PHE A 319 -8.18 2.00 -4.04
C PHE A 319 -8.82 3.32 -3.66
N ASP A 320 -10.12 3.45 -3.96
CA ASP A 320 -10.94 4.56 -3.51
C ASP A 320 -11.36 4.35 -2.05
N PRO A 321 -10.88 5.17 -1.09
CA PRO A 321 -11.24 5.02 0.32
C PRO A 321 -12.71 5.29 0.61
N ARG A 322 -13.51 5.77 -0.36
CA ARG A 322 -14.95 6.00 -0.22
C ARG A 322 -15.81 4.76 -0.46
N SER A 323 -15.24 3.64 -0.93
CA SER A 323 -16.02 2.44 -1.25
C SER A 323 -16.80 1.93 -0.04
N ARG A 324 -18.13 2.03 -0.09
CA ARG A 324 -19.02 1.67 1.01
C ARG A 324 -18.89 0.19 1.39
N LYS A 325 -18.91 -0.68 0.37
CA LYS A 325 -18.96 -2.14 0.55
C LYS A 325 -17.66 -2.72 1.12
N ASP A 326 -16.54 -2.02 0.93
CA ASP A 326 -15.21 -2.52 1.28
C ASP A 326 -14.76 -1.99 2.65
N TRP A 327 -14.86 -0.68 2.89
CA TRP A 327 -14.21 -0.05 4.05
C TRP A 327 -15.17 0.44 5.14
N TRP A 328 -16.46 0.57 4.85
CA TRP A 328 -17.41 1.27 5.71
C TRP A 328 -18.56 0.39 6.18
N ARG A 329 -18.35 -0.92 6.20
CA ARG A 329 -19.29 -1.83 6.86
C ARG A 329 -19.07 -1.69 8.35
N ARG A 330 -20.17 -1.63 9.12
CA ARG A 330 -20.06 -1.73 10.56
C ARG A 330 -19.69 -3.19 10.89
N PRO A 331 -18.64 -3.44 11.67
CA PRO A 331 -18.27 -4.79 12.09
C PRO A 331 -19.37 -5.46 12.91
#